data_AF-A0A9D7QUX4-F1
#
_entry.id   AF-A0A9D7QUX4-F1
#
_cell.length_a   1.000
_cell.length_b   1.000
_cell.length_c   1.000
_cell.angle_alpha   90.00
_cell.angle_beta   90.00
_cell.angle_gamma   90.00
#
_symmetry.space_group_name_H-M   'P 1'
#
loop_
_entity.id
_entity.type
_entity.pdbx_description
1 polymer ?
#
loop_
_entity_poly.entity_id
_entity_poly.type
_entity_poly.pdbx_seq_one_letter_code
_entity_poly.pdbx_strand_id
1 'polypeptide(L)'
;MKYSKIRIFNIIIIALFFVSCSKTSKVTTADKTREDLRDVFVLTILVQDYLKETNGEEFNLEKLFARDSLGRISKNFESISTISRGGHIAIQYKFSENRNNKIEFTGNEKQMKEIWKVIEKENLGNFDGEIQFDYGERFYNFRKIIIEKN
;
A
#
# COMPACT_ATOMS: atom_id res chain seq x y z
N MET A 1 -43.16 44.04 34.25
CA MET A 1 -42.09 43.14 34.74
C MET A 1 -42.20 41.78 34.06
N LYS A 2 -41.75 41.65 32.81
CA LYS A 2 -41.81 40.39 32.03
C LYS A 2 -40.82 40.43 30.87
N TYR A 3 -39.52 40.31 31.15
CA TYR A 3 -38.52 39.94 30.13
C TYR A 3 -37.31 39.31 30.81
N SER A 4 -37.37 38.02 31.12
CA SER A 4 -36.16 37.25 31.45
C SER A 4 -36.37 35.74 31.31
N LYS A 5 -36.76 35.30 30.11
CA LYS A 5 -36.68 33.86 29.74
C LYS A 5 -36.18 33.63 28.30
N ILE A 6 -36.07 34.69 27.48
CA ILE A 6 -35.67 34.58 26.06
C ILE A 6 -34.14 34.55 25.88
N ARG A 7 -33.35 34.99 26.87
CA ARG A 7 -31.88 35.02 26.76
C ARG A 7 -31.17 33.69 27.05
N ILE A 8 -31.82 32.74 27.72
CA ILE A 8 -31.19 31.45 28.06
C ILE A 8 -31.29 30.47 26.87
N PHE A 9 -32.30 30.61 26.02
CA PHE A 9 -32.53 29.70 24.89
C PHE A 9 -31.48 29.85 23.76
N ASN A 10 -30.85 31.02 23.63
CA ASN A 10 -29.82 31.25 22.62
C ASN A 10 -28.42 30.75 23.02
N ILE A 11 -28.17 30.46 24.30
CA ILE A 11 -26.85 29.97 24.75
C ILE A 11 -26.74 28.45 24.53
N ILE A 12 -27.86 27.72 24.56
CA ILE A 12 -27.86 26.25 24.36
C ILE A 12 -27.67 25.87 22.88
N ILE A 13 -28.11 26.73 21.94
CA ILE A 13 -28.01 26.43 20.50
C ILE A 13 -26.57 26.59 19.98
N ILE A 14 -25.74 27.42 20.61
CA ILE A 14 -24.33 27.62 20.20
C ILE A 14 -23.42 26.50 20.75
N ALA A 15 -23.82 25.82 21.83
CA ALA A 15 -23.04 24.71 22.40
C ALA A 15 -23.11 23.41 21.58
N LEU A 16 -24.07 23.26 20.67
CA LEU A 16 -24.23 22.07 19.83
C LEU A 16 -23.33 22.06 18.57
N PHE A 17 -22.60 23.15 18.28
CA PHE A 17 -21.65 23.21 17.17
C PHE A 17 -20.28 22.57 17.45
N PHE A 18 -20.04 22.10 18.68
CA PHE A 18 -18.82 21.37 19.06
C PHE A 18 -19.05 19.88 19.28
N VAL A 19 -20.11 19.30 18.68
CA VAL A 19 -20.08 17.87 18.38
C VAL A 19 -19.10 17.70 17.23
N SER A 20 -17.83 17.62 17.63
CA SER A 20 -16.69 17.10 16.92
C SER A 20 -17.16 16.15 15.82
N CYS A 21 -17.19 16.68 14.60
CA CYS A 21 -17.28 15.86 13.42
C CYS A 21 -15.95 15.09 13.39
N SER A 22 -15.93 13.90 13.99
CA SER A 22 -14.82 12.96 13.98
C SER A 22 -14.63 12.43 12.56
N LYS A 23 -14.18 13.32 11.66
CA LYS A 23 -13.62 13.01 10.35
C LYS A 23 -12.10 12.83 10.42
N THR A 24 -11.54 12.70 11.62
CA THR A 24 -10.21 12.13 11.79
C THR A 24 -10.32 10.63 11.58
N SER A 25 -9.93 10.10 10.42
CA SER A 25 -9.49 8.69 10.31
C SER A 25 -9.07 8.31 8.89
N LYS A 26 -9.93 8.46 7.86
CA LYS A 26 -9.68 7.77 6.56
C LYS A 26 -8.44 8.24 5.80
N VAL A 27 -8.18 9.54 5.76
CA VAL A 27 -7.02 10.10 5.03
C VAL A 27 -5.72 9.73 5.74
N THR A 28 -5.66 9.92 7.06
CA THR A 28 -4.49 9.61 7.89
C THR A 28 -4.16 8.11 7.89
N THR A 29 -5.17 7.24 7.91
CA THR A 29 -4.96 5.78 7.84
C THR A 29 -4.41 5.37 6.48
N ALA A 30 -4.94 5.91 5.37
CA ALA A 30 -4.45 5.60 4.03
C ALA A 30 -2.97 6.02 3.84
N ASP A 31 -2.59 7.20 4.34
CA ASP A 31 -1.21 7.67 4.28
C ASP A 31 -0.28 6.82 5.15
N LYS A 32 -0.72 6.43 6.35
CA LYS A 32 0.06 5.54 7.22
C LYS A 32 0.26 4.16 6.58
N THR A 33 -0.78 3.56 6.01
CA THR A 33 -0.67 2.29 5.29
C THR A 33 0.31 2.38 4.11
N ARG A 34 0.33 3.50 3.39
CA ARG A 34 1.29 3.73 2.28
C ARG A 34 2.72 3.92 2.77
N GLU A 35 2.90 4.56 3.92
CA GLU A 35 4.19 4.70 4.58
C GLU A 35 4.73 3.36 5.09
N ASP A 36 3.85 2.50 5.60
CA ASP A 36 4.25 1.18 6.10
C ASP A 36 4.59 0.19 4.98
N LEU A 37 4.24 0.48 3.72
CA LEU A 37 4.43 -0.39 2.56
C LEU A 37 5.54 0.07 1.59
N ARG A 38 6.45 0.94 2.05
CA ARG A 38 7.50 1.49 1.17
C ARG A 38 8.40 0.43 0.54
N ASP A 39 8.73 -0.63 1.27
CA ASP A 39 9.47 -1.80 0.78
C ASP A 39 8.69 -2.62 -0.23
N VAL A 40 7.40 -2.84 0.01
CA VAL A 40 6.50 -3.49 -0.95
C VAL A 40 6.42 -2.70 -2.24
N PHE A 41 6.49 -1.37 -2.17
CA PHE A 41 6.52 -0.56 -3.36
C PHE A 41 7.82 -0.72 -4.16
N VAL A 42 8.98 -0.65 -3.51
CA VAL A 42 10.25 -0.85 -4.22
C VAL A 42 10.27 -2.25 -4.86
N LEU A 43 9.76 -3.26 -4.17
CA LEU A 43 9.55 -4.59 -4.73
C LEU A 43 8.63 -4.56 -5.96
N THR A 44 7.55 -3.78 -5.92
CA THR A 44 6.60 -3.62 -7.04
C THR A 44 7.29 -3.08 -8.29
N ILE A 45 8.15 -2.06 -8.16
CA ILE A 45 8.91 -1.52 -9.29
C ILE A 45 9.87 -2.56 -9.84
N LEU A 46 10.66 -3.19 -8.96
CA LEU A 46 11.67 -4.17 -9.38
C LEU A 46 11.05 -5.36 -10.12
N VAL A 47 9.90 -5.84 -9.64
CA VAL A 47 9.13 -6.87 -10.33
C VAL A 47 8.62 -6.36 -11.67
N GLN A 48 8.04 -5.16 -11.72
CA GLN A 48 7.50 -4.61 -12.96
C GLN A 48 8.59 -4.48 -14.03
N ASP A 49 9.74 -3.93 -13.67
CA ASP A 49 10.88 -3.75 -14.56
C ASP A 49 11.40 -5.12 -15.03
N TYR A 50 11.54 -6.08 -14.11
CA TYR A 50 11.93 -7.45 -14.48
C TYR A 50 10.96 -8.09 -15.48
N LEU A 51 9.65 -8.01 -15.21
CA LEU A 51 8.62 -8.60 -16.06
C LEU A 51 8.62 -7.96 -17.46
N LYS A 52 8.79 -6.63 -17.55
CA LYS A 52 8.86 -5.91 -18.83
C LYS A 52 10.09 -6.28 -19.63
N GLU A 53 11.26 -6.34 -18.99
CA GLU A 53 12.53 -6.64 -19.66
C GLU A 53 12.61 -8.09 -20.14
N THR A 54 12.11 -9.03 -19.35
CA THR A 54 12.18 -10.46 -19.64
C THR A 54 10.92 -10.98 -20.34
N ASN A 55 9.96 -10.12 -20.62
CA ASN A 55 8.65 -10.50 -21.15
C ASN A 55 7.96 -11.60 -20.34
N GLY A 56 7.99 -11.47 -19.01
CA GLY A 56 7.25 -12.34 -18.10
C GLY A 56 7.93 -13.65 -17.72
N GLU A 57 9.26 -13.76 -17.84
CA GLU A 57 9.99 -14.93 -17.36
C GLU A 57 9.85 -15.13 -15.85
N GLU A 58 10.03 -16.38 -15.41
CA GLU A 58 10.02 -16.72 -14.00
C GLU A 58 11.25 -16.14 -13.25
N PHE A 59 10.99 -15.69 -12.02
CA PHE A 59 12.01 -15.14 -11.13
C PHE A 59 11.77 -15.53 -9.67
N ASN A 60 12.81 -15.35 -8.88
CA ASN A 60 12.84 -15.51 -7.44
C ASN A 60 13.40 -14.24 -6.79
N LEU A 61 13.48 -14.20 -5.45
CA LEU A 61 14.03 -13.07 -4.72
C LEU A 61 15.49 -12.77 -5.11
N GLU A 62 16.33 -13.79 -5.30
CA GLU A 62 17.74 -13.60 -5.65
C GLU A 62 17.91 -12.80 -6.96
N LYS A 63 17.11 -13.12 -7.99
CA LYS A 63 17.12 -12.37 -9.25
C LYS A 63 16.66 -10.92 -9.08
N LEU A 64 15.69 -10.66 -8.21
CA LEU A 64 15.23 -9.30 -7.91
C LEU A 64 16.26 -8.53 -7.08
N PHE A 65 16.93 -9.17 -6.12
CA PHE A 65 17.95 -8.57 -5.28
C PHE A 65 19.19 -8.18 -6.09
N ALA A 66 19.56 -8.96 -7.10
CA ALA A 66 20.62 -8.58 -8.04
C ALA A 66 20.33 -7.27 -8.80
N ARG A 67 19.06 -6.87 -8.88
CA ARG A 67 18.59 -5.63 -9.53
C ARG A 67 18.35 -4.49 -8.53
N ASP A 68 18.34 -4.78 -7.24
CA ASP A 68 18.22 -3.80 -6.17
C ASP A 68 19.60 -3.19 -5.86
N SER A 69 20.05 -2.28 -6.73
CA SER A 69 21.37 -1.63 -6.62
C SER A 69 21.62 -0.91 -5.30
N LEU A 70 20.55 -0.53 -4.59
CA LEU A 70 20.61 0.15 -3.29
C LEU A 70 20.44 -0.82 -2.11
N GLY A 71 20.20 -2.11 -2.37
CA GLY A 71 20.04 -3.16 -1.36
C GLY A 71 18.86 -2.97 -0.40
N ARG A 72 17.89 -2.14 -0.77
CA ARG A 72 16.79 -1.65 0.09
C ARG A 72 15.75 -2.72 0.42
N ILE A 73 15.58 -3.73 -0.41
CA ILE A 73 14.59 -4.81 -0.22
C ILE A 73 15.22 -6.17 0.09
N SER A 74 16.54 -6.31 -0.10
CA SER A 74 17.31 -7.56 0.08
C SER A 74 17.12 -8.27 1.42
N LYS A 75 16.70 -7.53 2.47
CA LYS A 75 16.50 -8.04 3.83
C LYS A 75 15.09 -7.91 4.36
N ASN A 76 14.14 -7.49 3.52
CA ASN A 76 12.77 -7.18 3.97
C ASN A 76 11.77 -8.30 3.67
N PHE A 77 12.13 -9.21 2.76
CA PHE A 77 11.27 -10.29 2.30
C PHE A 77 11.93 -11.63 2.57
N GLU A 78 11.18 -12.54 3.18
CA GLU A 78 11.61 -13.93 3.42
C GLU A 78 11.42 -14.76 2.15
N SER A 79 10.28 -14.58 1.48
CA SER A 79 9.93 -15.34 0.29
C SER A 79 8.97 -14.58 -0.62
N ILE A 80 8.99 -14.97 -1.90
CA ILE A 80 7.97 -14.58 -2.87
C ILE A 80 7.49 -15.83 -3.61
N SER A 81 6.26 -15.79 -4.09
CA SER A 81 5.68 -16.78 -4.98
C SER A 81 4.93 -16.10 -6.12
N THR A 82 5.21 -16.54 -7.34
CA THR A 82 4.58 -16.01 -8.55
C THR A 82 3.45 -16.92 -8.96
N ILE A 83 2.25 -16.36 -9.15
CA ILE A 83 1.06 -17.10 -9.58
C ILE A 83 0.45 -16.38 -10.77
N SER A 84 0.29 -17.08 -11.88
CA SER A 84 -0.50 -16.58 -13.01
C SER A 84 -1.97 -16.92 -12.82
N ARG A 85 -2.85 -15.90 -12.88
CA ARG A 85 -4.30 -16.06 -12.71
C ARG A 85 -5.02 -15.27 -13.80
N GLY A 86 -5.72 -15.97 -14.69
CA GLY A 86 -6.68 -15.42 -15.68
C GLY A 86 -6.62 -13.91 -15.96
N GLY A 87 -5.54 -13.45 -16.60
CA GLY A 87 -5.35 -12.04 -17.00
C GLY A 87 -4.43 -11.18 -16.11
N HIS A 88 -3.84 -11.73 -15.05
CA HIS A 88 -2.83 -11.05 -14.23
C HIS A 88 -1.77 -12.01 -13.68
N ILE A 89 -0.60 -11.45 -13.38
CA ILE A 89 0.43 -12.07 -12.53
C ILE A 89 0.22 -11.55 -11.12
N ALA A 90 0.19 -12.46 -10.15
CA ALA A 90 0.15 -12.17 -8.73
C ALA A 90 1.49 -12.58 -8.10
N ILE A 91 2.12 -11.64 -7.40
CA ILE A 91 3.31 -11.89 -6.59
C ILE A 91 2.88 -11.89 -5.13
N GLN A 92 2.81 -13.07 -4.54
CA GLN A 92 2.57 -13.23 -3.11
C GLN A 92 3.89 -13.08 -2.39
N TYR A 93 3.93 -12.29 -1.32
CA TYR A 93 5.16 -12.04 -0.57
C TYR A 93 4.95 -12.31 0.91
N LYS A 94 6.06 -12.69 1.55
CA LYS A 94 6.15 -12.82 3.00
C LYS A 94 7.31 -11.96 3.51
N PHE A 95 7.05 -11.16 4.53
CA PHE A 95 8.05 -10.33 5.17
C PHE A 95 9.02 -11.18 5.97
N SER A 96 10.28 -10.76 5.99
CA SER A 96 11.28 -11.33 6.90
C SER A 96 11.05 -10.83 8.33
N GLU A 97 11.47 -11.62 9.33
CA GLU A 97 11.47 -11.18 10.74
C GLU A 97 12.28 -9.89 10.97
N ASN A 98 13.32 -9.65 10.16
CA ASN A 98 14.20 -8.49 10.26
C ASN A 98 13.78 -7.32 9.35
N ARG A 99 12.49 -7.26 8.97
CA ARG A 99 11.97 -6.25 8.05
C ARG A 99 12.26 -4.83 8.54
N ASN A 100 12.82 -4.02 7.65
CA ASN A 100 12.94 -2.57 7.86
C ASN A 100 12.26 -1.81 6.72
N ASN A 101 11.02 -1.38 6.96
CA ASN A 101 10.22 -0.62 6.00
C ASN A 101 10.62 0.87 5.88
N LYS A 102 11.62 1.34 6.66
CA LYS A 102 12.15 2.71 6.58
C LYS A 102 13.06 2.87 5.36
N ILE A 103 12.44 2.84 4.19
CA ILE A 103 13.11 3.06 2.91
C ILE A 103 12.94 4.52 2.49
N GLU A 104 14.01 5.14 2.04
CA GLU A 104 13.92 6.43 1.36
C GLU A 104 13.64 6.22 -0.14
N PHE A 105 12.59 6.89 -0.61
CA PHE A 105 12.26 6.91 -2.03
C PHE A 105 13.13 7.91 -2.78
N THR A 106 13.58 7.49 -3.95
CA THR A 106 14.16 8.36 -4.96
C THR A 106 13.11 9.35 -5.49
N GLY A 107 13.56 10.40 -6.19
CA GLY A 107 12.65 11.42 -6.74
C GLY A 107 11.56 10.83 -7.64
N ASN A 108 11.91 9.85 -8.48
CA ASN A 108 10.98 9.18 -9.38
C ASN A 108 9.97 8.30 -8.62
N GLU A 109 10.44 7.57 -7.61
CA GLU A 109 9.60 6.71 -6.77
C GLU A 109 8.54 7.50 -6.00
N LYS A 110 8.86 8.71 -5.55
CA LYS A 110 7.93 9.60 -4.86
C LYS A 110 6.71 9.96 -5.73
N GLN A 111 6.92 10.18 -7.03
CA GLN A 111 5.83 10.49 -7.96
C GLN A 111 4.90 9.30 -8.18
N MET A 112 5.48 8.09 -8.25
CA MET A 112 4.69 6.87 -8.46
C MET A 112 3.82 6.54 -7.25
N LYS A 113 4.22 6.93 -6.02
CA LYS A 113 3.49 6.74 -4.74
C LYS A 113 2.03 7.12 -4.76
N GLU A 114 1.70 8.19 -5.44
CA GLU A 114 0.36 8.75 -5.38
C GLU A 114 -0.67 7.89 -6.13
N ILE A 115 -0.21 7.04 -7.06
CA ILE A 115 -1.04 6.29 -8.01
C ILE A 115 -1.38 4.89 -7.47
N TRP A 116 -0.82 4.47 -6.33
CA TRP A 116 -1.03 3.10 -5.87
C TRP A 116 -2.42 2.87 -5.31
N LYS A 117 -3.01 1.79 -5.82
CA LYS A 117 -4.22 1.20 -5.29
C LYS A 117 -3.85 0.10 -4.31
N VAL A 118 -4.10 0.34 -3.04
CA VAL A 118 -3.99 -0.66 -1.96
C VAL A 118 -5.40 -1.09 -1.59
N ILE A 119 -5.64 -2.39 -1.49
CA ILE A 119 -6.90 -2.96 -1.00
C ILE A 119 -6.61 -3.93 0.13
N GLU A 120 -7.54 -4.00 1.07
CA GLU A 120 -7.50 -4.95 2.17
C GLU A 120 -8.32 -6.19 1.81
N LYS A 121 -7.85 -7.36 2.23
CA LYS A 121 -8.57 -8.63 2.05
C LYS A 121 -8.44 -9.46 3.33
N GLU A 122 -9.51 -10.18 3.65
CA GLU A 122 -9.51 -11.15 4.75
C GLU A 122 -8.82 -12.44 4.29
N ASN A 123 -7.94 -12.97 5.15
CA ASN A 123 -7.24 -14.25 5.00
C ASN A 123 -6.45 -14.38 3.69
N LEU A 124 -5.17 -13.98 3.75
CA LEU A 124 -4.21 -14.18 2.65
C LEU A 124 -3.44 -15.50 2.73
N GLY A 125 -3.81 -16.39 3.65
CA GLY A 125 -3.12 -17.65 3.91
C GLY A 125 -1.80 -17.42 4.63
N ASN A 126 -0.72 -18.03 4.14
CA ASN A 126 0.62 -17.94 4.75
C ASN A 126 1.46 -16.74 4.25
N PHE A 127 0.83 -15.77 3.61
CA PHE A 127 1.49 -14.61 2.99
C PHE A 127 0.98 -13.32 3.62
N ASP A 128 1.86 -12.32 3.71
CA ASP A 128 1.52 -11.01 4.27
C ASP A 128 0.84 -10.09 3.24
N GLY A 129 0.99 -10.40 1.95
CA GLY A 129 0.39 -9.60 0.88
C GLY A 129 0.54 -10.18 -0.53
N GLU A 130 -0.11 -9.50 -1.48
CA GLU A 130 -0.07 -9.85 -2.90
C GLU A 130 0.05 -8.57 -3.76
N ILE A 131 0.96 -8.57 -4.73
CA ILE A 131 1.08 -7.50 -5.73
C ILE A 131 0.54 -8.03 -7.06
N GLN A 132 -0.35 -7.30 -7.72
CA GLN A 132 -0.91 -7.73 -8.99
C GLN A 132 -0.44 -6.85 -10.15
N PHE A 133 -0.05 -7.51 -11.25
CA PHE A 133 0.33 -6.92 -12.52
C PHE A 133 -0.54 -7.48 -13.65
N ASP A 134 -0.89 -6.67 -14.65
CA ASP A 134 -1.57 -7.19 -15.84
C ASP A 134 -0.69 -8.23 -16.58
N TYR A 135 -1.30 -9.18 -17.29
CA TYR A 135 -0.57 -10.19 -18.08
C TYR A 135 -0.65 -9.90 -19.59
N GLY A 136 0.39 -10.28 -20.35
CA GLY A 136 0.41 -10.26 -21.82
C GLY A 136 0.60 -8.88 -22.45
N GLU A 137 -0.14 -8.57 -23.53
CA GLU A 137 -0.09 -7.30 -24.31
C GLU A 137 -0.34 -6.03 -23.48
N ARG A 138 -0.66 -6.17 -22.20
CA ARG A 138 -0.86 -5.08 -21.24
C ARG A 138 0.42 -4.68 -20.50
N PHE A 139 1.58 -5.10 -21.00
CA PHE A 139 2.91 -4.64 -20.62
C PHE A 139 3.22 -4.70 -19.11
N TYR A 140 2.65 -5.69 -18.40
CA TYR A 140 2.90 -5.89 -16.98
C TYR A 140 2.64 -4.64 -16.12
N ASN A 141 1.59 -3.90 -16.46
CA ASN A 141 1.20 -2.71 -15.70
C ASN A 141 0.77 -3.09 -14.28
N PHE A 142 1.22 -2.29 -13.31
CA PHE A 142 0.79 -2.42 -11.92
C PHE A 142 -0.73 -2.21 -11.81
N ARG A 143 -1.42 -3.14 -11.13
CA ARG A 143 -2.87 -3.08 -10.91
C ARG A 143 -3.20 -2.61 -9.51
N LYS A 144 -2.64 -3.29 -8.50
CA LYS A 144 -2.94 -3.06 -7.07
C LYS A 144 -2.02 -3.87 -6.17
N ILE A 145 -1.92 -3.42 -4.92
CA ILE A 145 -1.40 -4.18 -3.78
C ILE A 145 -2.59 -4.66 -2.94
N ILE A 146 -2.55 -5.90 -2.50
CA ILE A 146 -3.49 -6.50 -1.57
C ILE A 146 -2.74 -6.76 -0.27
N ILE A 147 -3.28 -6.28 0.83
CA ILE A 147 -2.77 -6.52 2.19
C ILE A 147 -3.81 -7.24 3.02
N GLU A 148 -3.37 -7.92 4.07
CA GLU A 148 -4.30 -8.50 5.04
C GLU A 148 -5.01 -7.39 5.81
N LYS A 149 -6.31 -7.60 6.02
CA LYS A 149 -7.14 -6.71 6.83
C LYS A 149 -6.82 -6.94 8.31
N ASN A 150 -6.33 -5.89 8.98
CA ASN A 150 -6.09 -5.88 10.44
C ASN A 150 -7.39 -5.69 11.24
#